data_AF-A0A8H5ULQ8-F1
#
_entry.id   AF-A0A8H5ULQ8-F1
#
_cell.length_a   1.000
_cell.length_b   1.000
_cell.length_c   1.000
_cell.angle_alpha   90.00
_cell.angle_beta   90.00
_cell.angle_gamma   90.00
#
_symmetry.space_group_name_H-M   'P 1'
#
loop_
_entity.id
_entity.type
_entity.pdbx_description
1 polymer ?
#
loop_
_entity_poly.entity_id
_entity_poly.type
_entity_poly.pdbx_seq_one_letter_code
_entity_poly.pdbx_strand_id
1 'polypeptide(L)'
;MANAQNAGLSGTPPDPNIRFFVYLDESNFRISGEAENKKRRGLHPKAPLSWHYDIRVLKGIIRKHSAMNVDKKLKFMVYGSNIEHGLVHQDLELHTSKSAVFAIISGDSDMRPAVRLASQYGHTVHVWAWEDSLSGVYRELERQGLISLHLLDGFLDDLTMRNTDIPVGNASIPRNGIVLPNHWKSSLKILDGMSHELTQGKFVSVKRSNDGRNYCTDVAFLLHNGLPNQDVLFRCVLKNLQDQGLHAMSFVEYFYGSTQLEVLGP
;
A
#
# COMPACT_ATOMS: atom_id res chain seq x y z
N MET A 1 16.84 -7.94 -44.92
CA MET A 1 15.47 -8.36 -44.55
C MET A 1 15.49 -9.86 -44.28
N ALA A 2 15.47 -10.26 -43.01
CA ALA A 2 15.03 -11.57 -42.52
C ALA A 2 14.99 -11.53 -40.96
N ASN A 3 13.95 -12.18 -40.44
CA ASN A 3 13.43 -12.36 -39.08
C ASN A 3 14.39 -12.58 -37.89
N ALA A 4 13.93 -12.13 -36.71
CA ALA A 4 14.02 -12.83 -35.42
C ALA A 4 12.76 -12.47 -34.59
N GLN A 5 11.69 -13.26 -34.71
CA GLN A 5 11.25 -14.29 -33.75
C GLN A 5 10.82 -13.75 -32.37
N ASN A 6 9.51 -13.51 -32.28
CA ASN A 6 8.74 -13.61 -31.03
C ASN A 6 8.91 -15.05 -30.49
N ALA A 7 9.72 -15.20 -29.45
CA ALA A 7 9.70 -16.39 -28.61
C ALA A 7 8.41 -16.37 -27.79
N GLY A 8 7.40 -17.09 -28.27
CA GLY A 8 6.19 -17.37 -27.51
C GLY A 8 6.55 -18.15 -26.26
N LEU A 9 6.32 -17.56 -25.09
CA LEU A 9 6.28 -18.27 -23.82
C LEU A 9 5.11 -19.27 -23.88
N SER A 10 5.40 -20.52 -24.20
CA SER A 10 4.47 -21.63 -23.98
C SER A 10 4.40 -21.90 -22.47
N GLY A 11 3.70 -21.01 -21.77
CA GLY A 11 3.43 -21.17 -20.35
C GLY A 11 2.33 -22.20 -20.18
N THR A 12 2.68 -23.36 -19.61
CA THR A 12 1.70 -24.18 -18.89
C THR A 12 0.86 -23.25 -18.01
N PRO A 13 -0.48 -23.33 -18.05
CA PRO A 13 -1.31 -22.44 -17.25
C PRO A 13 -0.88 -22.56 -15.78
N PRO A 14 -0.66 -21.43 -15.08
CA PRO A 14 -0.13 -21.45 -13.73
C PRO A 14 -1.07 -22.26 -12.83
N ASP A 15 -0.50 -23.18 -12.04
CA ASP A 15 -1.27 -24.05 -11.15
C ASP A 15 -2.27 -23.19 -10.33
N PRO A 16 -3.59 -23.47 -10.42
CA PRO A 16 -4.62 -22.69 -9.73
C PRO A 16 -4.41 -22.62 -8.21
N ASN A 17 -3.58 -23.49 -7.62
CA ASN A 17 -3.30 -23.51 -6.19
C ASN A 17 -2.09 -22.66 -5.75
N ILE A 18 -1.34 -22.06 -6.68
CA ILE A 18 -0.22 -21.17 -6.30
C ILE A 18 -0.75 -19.97 -5.51
N ARG A 19 -0.19 -19.76 -4.33
CA ARG A 19 -0.50 -18.64 -3.44
C ARG A 19 0.43 -17.46 -3.71
N PHE A 20 -0.09 -16.25 -3.49
CA PHE A 20 0.62 -15.00 -3.75
C PHE A 20 0.64 -14.15 -2.47
N PHE A 21 1.85 -13.81 -2.04
CA PHE A 21 2.10 -13.00 -0.86
C PHE A 21 2.86 -11.75 -1.25
N VAL A 22 2.41 -10.60 -0.76
CA VAL A 22 3.10 -9.32 -0.96
C VAL A 22 3.49 -8.76 0.39
N TYR A 23 4.76 -8.44 0.54
CA TYR A 23 5.37 -7.89 1.74
C TYR A 23 5.90 -6.51 1.40
N LEU A 24 5.32 -5.48 2.00
CA LEU A 24 5.74 -4.09 1.81
C LEU A 24 6.44 -3.58 3.06
N ASP A 25 7.71 -3.18 2.95
CA ASP A 25 8.32 -2.30 3.94
C ASP A 25 7.86 -0.87 3.66
N GLU A 26 6.83 -0.44 4.38
CA GLU A 26 6.17 0.84 4.15
C GLU A 26 7.15 1.99 4.31
N SER A 27 7.98 1.91 5.35
CA SER A 27 8.88 2.99 5.73
C SER A 27 9.97 3.19 4.68
N ASN A 28 10.63 2.11 4.27
CA ASN A 28 11.64 2.13 3.21
C ASN A 28 11.02 2.59 1.88
N PHE A 29 9.90 1.99 1.48
CA PHE A 29 9.22 2.34 0.25
C PHE A 29 8.84 3.83 0.20
N ARG A 30 8.26 4.35 1.28
CA ARG A 30 7.80 5.75 1.35
C ARG A 30 8.97 6.72 1.36
N ILE A 31 9.97 6.50 2.20
CA ILE A 31 11.12 7.40 2.34
C ILE A 31 11.90 7.45 1.02
N SER A 32 12.18 6.30 0.42
CA SER A 32 12.93 6.23 -0.84
C SER A 32 12.13 6.76 -2.02
N GLY A 33 10.82 6.51 -2.08
CA GLY A 33 9.98 7.08 -3.12
C GLY A 33 9.80 8.60 -2.99
N GLU A 34 9.79 9.15 -1.77
CA GLU A 34 9.83 10.61 -1.56
C GLU A 34 11.14 11.20 -2.07
N ALA A 35 12.27 10.57 -1.76
CA ALA A 35 13.59 10.98 -2.23
C ALA A 35 13.67 10.97 -3.77
N GLU A 36 13.17 9.90 -4.41
CA GLU A 36 13.14 9.79 -5.87
C GLU A 36 12.20 10.83 -6.49
N ASN A 37 11.05 11.11 -5.88
CA ASN A 37 10.15 12.17 -6.34
C ASN A 37 10.77 13.57 -6.19
N LYS A 38 11.54 13.84 -5.12
CA LYS A 38 12.31 15.09 -4.99
C LYS A 38 13.32 15.23 -6.11
N LYS A 39 14.11 14.18 -6.36
CA LYS A 39 15.12 14.13 -7.42
C LYS A 39 14.50 14.39 -8.79
N ARG A 40 13.40 13.70 -9.14
CA ARG A 40 12.66 13.89 -10.39
C ARG A 40 12.15 15.32 -10.59
N ARG A 41 11.75 15.99 -9.49
CA ARG A 41 11.29 17.39 -9.51
C ARG A 41 12.42 18.42 -9.42
N GLY A 42 13.68 18.00 -9.35
CA GLY A 42 14.81 18.91 -9.14
C GLY A 42 14.78 19.63 -7.78
N LEU A 43 14.10 19.05 -6.79
CA LEU A 43 14.04 19.61 -5.44
C LEU A 43 15.28 19.23 -4.64
N HIS A 44 15.73 20.14 -3.77
CA HIS A 44 16.80 19.84 -2.83
C HIS A 44 16.41 18.66 -1.90
N PRO A 45 17.33 17.74 -1.53
CA PRO A 45 16.99 16.56 -0.72
C PRO A 45 16.31 16.88 0.62
N LYS A 46 16.72 17.99 1.24
CA LYS A 46 16.15 18.50 2.50
C LYS A 46 14.90 19.37 2.32
N ALA A 47 14.46 19.63 1.08
CA ALA A 47 13.23 20.38 0.85
C ALA A 47 12.04 19.60 1.41
N PRO A 48 11.04 20.28 2.00
CA PRO A 48 9.83 19.61 2.43
C PRO A 48 9.06 19.13 1.20
N LEU A 49 8.75 17.84 1.15
CA LEU A 49 7.83 17.24 0.18
C LEU A 49 7.09 16.13 0.88
N SER A 50 5.78 16.24 1.01
CA SER A 50 4.96 15.13 1.51
C SER A 50 4.57 14.26 0.33
N TRP A 51 5.34 13.19 0.08
CA TRP A 51 5.02 12.24 -0.99
C TRP A 51 4.13 11.12 -0.48
N HIS A 52 3.13 10.80 -1.30
CA HIS A 52 2.19 9.71 -1.07
C HIS A 52 2.12 8.84 -2.33
N TYR A 53 1.74 7.58 -2.15
CA TYR A 53 1.65 6.62 -3.25
C TYR A 53 0.34 5.84 -3.27
N ASP A 54 -0.11 5.46 -4.47
CA ASP A 54 -1.37 4.76 -4.67
C ASP A 54 -1.15 3.25 -4.58
N ILE A 55 -1.52 2.66 -3.45
CA ILE A 55 -1.39 1.22 -3.20
C ILE A 55 -2.16 0.36 -4.21
N ARG A 56 -3.21 0.87 -4.87
CA ARG A 56 -3.89 0.11 -5.94
C ARG A 56 -3.02 0.03 -7.18
N VAL A 57 -2.39 1.14 -7.53
CA VAL A 57 -1.49 1.21 -8.67
C VAL A 57 -0.30 0.29 -8.40
N LEU A 58 0.26 0.32 -7.18
CA LEU A 58 1.31 -0.61 -6.76
C LEU A 58 0.87 -2.08 -6.87
N LYS A 59 -0.31 -2.43 -6.35
CA LYS A 59 -0.88 -3.78 -6.48
C LYS A 59 -1.08 -4.17 -7.95
N GLY A 60 -1.55 -3.25 -8.79
CA GLY A 60 -1.74 -3.46 -10.22
C GLY A 60 -0.42 -3.70 -10.96
N ILE A 61 0.60 -2.90 -10.65
CA ILE A 61 1.96 -3.05 -11.17
C ILE A 61 2.50 -4.43 -10.80
N ILE A 62 2.50 -4.79 -9.51
CA ILE A 62 3.02 -6.08 -9.05
C ILE A 62 2.29 -7.24 -9.70
N ARG A 63 0.95 -7.19 -9.77
CA ARG A 63 0.17 -8.23 -10.43
C ARG A 63 0.56 -8.41 -11.90
N LYS A 64 0.61 -7.30 -12.64
CA LYS A 64 0.89 -7.30 -14.08
C LYS A 64 2.31 -7.77 -14.39
N HIS A 65 3.28 -7.37 -13.58
CA HIS A 65 4.70 -7.55 -13.87
C HIS A 65 5.34 -8.76 -13.16
N SER A 66 4.70 -9.31 -12.11
CA SER A 66 5.13 -10.57 -11.48
C SER A 66 4.38 -11.79 -12.02
N ALA A 67 3.79 -11.69 -13.23
CA ALA A 67 3.02 -12.76 -13.89
C ALA A 67 1.95 -13.40 -12.98
N MET A 68 1.35 -12.60 -12.08
CA MET A 68 0.33 -13.10 -11.17
C MET A 68 -1.00 -13.20 -11.91
N ASN A 69 -1.60 -14.39 -11.93
CA ASN A 69 -2.89 -14.59 -12.60
C ASN A 69 -4.01 -13.83 -11.84
N VAL A 70 -4.82 -13.08 -12.60
CA VAL A 70 -5.62 -11.94 -12.11
C VAL A 70 -6.74 -12.33 -11.15
N ASP A 71 -7.20 -13.57 -11.17
CA ASP A 71 -8.36 -14.04 -10.40
C ASP A 71 -8.02 -14.50 -8.96
N LYS A 72 -6.75 -14.44 -8.56
CA LYS A 72 -6.31 -14.98 -7.26
C LYS A 72 -6.33 -13.95 -6.15
N LYS A 73 -6.74 -14.40 -4.96
CA LYS A 73 -6.70 -13.62 -3.71
C LYS A 73 -5.26 -13.27 -3.35
N LEU A 74 -4.87 -12.03 -3.63
CA LEU A 74 -3.59 -11.44 -3.22
C LEU A 74 -3.65 -11.09 -1.73
N LYS A 75 -2.80 -11.72 -0.90
CA LYS A 75 -2.60 -11.30 0.50
C LYS A 75 -1.52 -10.22 0.51
N PHE A 76 -1.93 -8.96 0.72
CA PHE A 76 -1.03 -7.83 0.81
C PHE A 76 -0.78 -7.49 2.28
N MET A 77 0.47 -7.56 2.70
CA MET A 77 0.90 -7.38 4.08
C MET A 77 1.89 -6.21 4.14
N VAL A 78 1.60 -5.26 5.02
CA VAL A 78 2.39 -4.03 5.20
C VAL A 78 3.16 -4.13 6.51
N TYR A 79 4.45 -3.83 6.47
CA TYR A 79 5.39 -3.96 7.58
C TYR A 79 6.11 -2.65 7.84
N GLY A 80 6.46 -2.45 9.11
CA GLY A 80 7.44 -1.47 9.56
C GLY A 80 8.76 -2.14 9.92
N SER A 81 9.64 -1.38 10.57
CA SER A 81 11.06 -1.66 10.87
C SER A 81 11.35 -2.82 11.85
N ASN A 82 10.51 -3.86 11.92
CA ASN A 82 10.71 -4.99 12.84
C ASN A 82 10.42 -6.35 12.17
N ILE A 83 11.21 -6.68 11.14
CA ILE A 83 11.02 -7.86 10.28
C ILE A 83 11.79 -9.10 10.77
N GLU A 84 12.80 -8.96 11.62
CA GLU A 84 13.65 -10.08 12.07
C GLU A 84 12.87 -11.17 12.84
N HIS A 85 11.67 -10.84 13.36
CA HIS A 85 10.73 -11.79 13.97
C HIS A 85 9.34 -11.79 13.30
N GLY A 86 9.25 -11.25 12.09
CA GLY A 86 7.99 -10.95 11.42
C GLY A 86 7.26 -12.15 10.81
N LEU A 87 5.97 -11.93 10.53
CA LEU A 87 5.07 -12.88 9.85
C LEU A 87 5.62 -13.43 8.53
N VAL A 88 6.63 -12.80 7.91
CA VAL A 88 7.26 -13.29 6.66
C VAL A 88 7.93 -14.64 6.89
N HIS A 89 8.73 -14.76 7.95
CA HIS A 89 9.39 -16.02 8.29
C HIS A 89 8.36 -17.10 8.66
N GLN A 90 7.32 -16.73 9.40
CA GLN A 90 6.24 -17.66 9.76
C GLN A 90 5.42 -18.11 8.53
N ASP A 91 5.02 -17.19 7.66
CA ASP A 91 4.28 -17.50 6.42
C ASP A 91 5.15 -18.33 5.47
N LEU A 92 6.48 -18.13 5.46
CA LEU A 92 7.43 -18.98 4.72
C LEU A 92 7.46 -20.40 5.28
N GLU A 93 7.63 -20.57 6.60
CA GLU A 93 7.61 -21.88 7.26
C GLU A 93 6.29 -22.64 7.03
N LEU A 94 5.16 -21.93 7.09
CA LEU A 94 3.82 -22.47 6.84
C LEU A 94 3.61 -22.92 5.38
N HIS A 95 4.45 -22.48 4.44
CA HIS A 95 4.27 -22.73 3.00
C HIS A 95 5.38 -23.56 2.36
N THR A 96 6.31 -24.09 3.16
CA THR A 96 7.40 -24.98 2.75
C THR A 96 7.00 -26.19 1.91
N SER A 97 5.73 -26.63 1.94
CA SER A 97 5.23 -27.78 1.16
C SER A 97 4.53 -27.44 -0.16
N LYS A 98 4.30 -26.16 -0.48
CA LYS A 98 3.57 -25.74 -1.69
C LYS A 98 4.26 -24.57 -2.39
N SER A 99 4.39 -24.63 -3.71
CA SER A 99 4.90 -23.51 -4.49
C SER A 99 4.05 -22.25 -4.29
N ALA A 100 4.73 -21.14 -3.97
CA ALA A 100 4.14 -19.84 -3.76
C ALA A 100 5.00 -18.77 -4.44
N VAL A 101 4.40 -17.61 -4.67
CA VAL A 101 5.07 -16.43 -5.21
C VAL A 101 5.09 -15.35 -4.14
N PHE A 102 6.29 -14.84 -3.87
CA PHE A 102 6.55 -13.78 -2.90
C PHE A 102 6.94 -12.52 -3.66
N ALA A 103 6.23 -11.42 -3.44
CA ALA A 103 6.65 -10.10 -3.87
C ALA A 103 7.09 -9.31 -2.64
N ILE A 104 8.36 -8.94 -2.60
CA ILE A 104 8.98 -8.20 -1.50
C ILE A 104 9.24 -6.78 -2.01
N ILE A 105 8.69 -5.79 -1.35
CA ILE A 105 8.77 -4.40 -1.74
C ILE A 105 9.62 -3.67 -0.69
N SER A 106 10.93 -3.70 -0.91
CA SER A 106 11.93 -3.01 -0.09
C SER A 106 13.27 -3.02 -0.83
N GLY A 107 14.03 -1.93 -0.71
CA GLY A 107 15.45 -1.89 -1.08
C GLY A 107 16.38 -2.37 0.03
N ASP A 108 15.87 -2.51 1.26
CA ASP A 108 16.67 -2.80 2.45
C ASP A 108 17.11 -4.27 2.51
N SER A 109 18.35 -4.50 2.92
CA SER A 109 18.93 -5.83 3.09
C SER A 109 18.41 -6.61 4.30
N ASP A 110 17.65 -5.98 5.19
CA ASP A 110 17.09 -6.65 6.37
C ASP A 110 16.17 -7.82 5.99
N MET A 111 15.54 -7.80 4.81
CA MET A 111 14.73 -8.92 4.32
C MET A 111 15.54 -10.05 3.65
N ARG A 112 16.87 -9.92 3.57
CA ARG A 112 17.75 -10.91 2.93
C ARG A 112 17.57 -12.35 3.47
N PRO A 113 17.47 -12.59 4.79
CA PRO A 113 17.27 -13.95 5.31
C PRO A 113 15.98 -14.59 4.79
N ALA A 114 14.88 -13.85 4.80
CA ALA A 114 13.58 -14.32 4.30
C ALA A 114 13.62 -14.60 2.78
N VAL A 115 14.25 -13.72 1.99
CA VAL A 115 14.40 -13.88 0.54
C VAL A 115 15.18 -15.15 0.19
N ARG A 116 16.31 -15.37 0.86
CA ARG A 116 17.13 -16.56 0.66
C ARG A 116 16.38 -17.83 1.05
N LEU A 117 15.70 -17.81 2.18
CA LEU A 117 14.93 -18.95 2.66
C LEU A 117 13.81 -19.32 1.69
N ALA A 118 13.05 -18.33 1.21
CA ALA A 118 12.00 -18.53 0.21
C ALA A 118 12.53 -19.18 -1.07
N SER A 119 13.66 -18.68 -1.58
CA SER A 119 14.32 -19.21 -2.76
C SER A 119 14.84 -20.64 -2.54
N GLN A 120 15.42 -20.94 -1.37
CA GLN A 120 15.87 -22.29 -1.00
C GLN A 120 14.74 -23.32 -0.95
N TYR A 121 13.53 -22.91 -0.56
CA TYR A 121 12.33 -23.75 -0.61
C TYR A 121 11.70 -23.84 -2.02
N GLY A 122 12.34 -23.28 -3.05
CA GLY A 122 11.87 -23.35 -4.43
C GLY A 122 10.68 -22.43 -4.71
N HIS A 123 10.45 -21.42 -3.88
CA HIS A 123 9.43 -20.39 -4.16
C HIS A 123 9.95 -19.37 -5.17
N THR A 124 9.04 -18.81 -5.97
CA THR A 124 9.37 -17.68 -6.84
C THR A 124 9.39 -16.40 -6.02
N VAL A 125 10.47 -15.63 -6.10
CA VAL A 125 10.62 -14.40 -5.33
C VAL A 125 10.87 -13.23 -6.28
N HIS A 126 10.02 -12.22 -6.18
CA HIS A 126 10.16 -10.93 -6.84
C HIS A 126 10.57 -9.89 -5.80
N VAL A 127 11.62 -9.12 -6.07
CA VAL A 127 11.99 -7.97 -5.25
C VAL A 127 11.70 -6.70 -6.04
N TRP A 128 11.00 -5.76 -5.40
CA TRP A 128 10.60 -4.47 -5.95
C TRP A 128 11.24 -3.37 -5.10
N ALA A 129 12.03 -2.50 -5.71
CA ALA A 129 12.73 -1.43 -4.99
C ALA A 129 12.90 -0.18 -5.85
N TRP A 130 13.21 0.95 -5.19
CA TRP A 130 13.75 2.12 -5.89
C TRP A 130 15.24 1.92 -6.11
N GLU A 131 15.74 2.27 -7.30
CA GLU A 131 17.13 2.03 -7.72
C GLU A 131 18.15 2.56 -6.70
N ASP A 132 17.97 3.80 -6.24
CA ASP A 132 18.88 4.46 -5.30
C ASP A 132 18.80 3.90 -3.86
N SER A 133 17.77 3.10 -3.55
CA SER A 133 17.58 2.45 -2.25
C SER A 133 17.96 0.97 -2.25
N LEU A 134 18.25 0.41 -3.42
CA LEU A 134 18.43 -1.02 -3.61
C LEU A 134 19.79 -1.47 -3.08
N SER A 135 19.78 -2.33 -2.06
CA SER A 135 20.99 -2.98 -1.57
C SER A 135 21.65 -3.85 -2.65
N GLY A 136 22.97 -3.77 -2.77
CA GLY A 136 23.77 -4.59 -3.69
C GLY A 136 23.61 -6.10 -3.49
N VAL A 137 23.14 -6.52 -2.30
CA VAL A 137 22.77 -7.92 -2.01
C VAL A 137 21.74 -8.45 -2.99
N TYR A 138 20.69 -7.69 -3.31
CA TYR A 138 19.62 -8.16 -4.18
C TYR A 138 20.11 -8.32 -5.63
N ARG A 139 21.00 -7.44 -6.08
CA ARG A 139 21.66 -7.59 -7.40
C ARG A 139 22.50 -8.85 -7.49
N GLU A 140 23.15 -9.24 -6.40
CA GLU A 140 23.88 -10.51 -6.33
C GLU A 140 22.92 -11.71 -6.38
N LEU A 141 21.83 -11.67 -5.61
CA LEU A 141 20.82 -12.74 -5.63
C LEU A 141 20.15 -12.89 -7.00
N GLU A 142 19.90 -11.79 -7.70
CA GLU A 142 19.38 -11.83 -9.06
C GLU A 142 20.39 -12.43 -10.04
N ARG A 143 21.68 -12.06 -9.96
CA ARG A 143 22.74 -12.64 -10.79
C ARG A 143 22.90 -14.15 -10.57
N GLN A 144 22.59 -14.64 -9.37
CA GLN A 144 22.54 -16.06 -9.04
C GLN A 144 21.26 -16.77 -9.52
N GLY A 145 20.30 -16.03 -10.10
CA GLY A 145 19.01 -16.56 -10.55
C GLY A 145 18.05 -16.91 -9.41
N LEU A 146 18.31 -16.43 -8.18
CA LEU A 146 17.53 -16.78 -6.99
C LEU A 146 16.25 -15.94 -6.86
N ILE A 147 16.24 -14.74 -7.46
CA ILE A 147 15.12 -13.80 -7.46
C ILE A 147 14.96 -13.14 -8.82
N SER A 148 13.80 -12.52 -9.06
CA SER A 148 13.63 -11.52 -10.11
C SER A 148 13.58 -10.12 -9.49
N LEU A 149 14.43 -9.20 -9.95
CA LEU A 149 14.45 -7.82 -9.46
C LEU A 149 13.64 -6.90 -10.38
N HIS A 150 12.91 -5.96 -9.78
CA HIS A 150 12.05 -5.00 -10.46
C HIS A 150 12.29 -3.60 -9.88
N LEU A 151 12.49 -2.61 -10.75
CA LEU A 151 12.70 -1.22 -10.35
C LEU A 151 11.39 -0.43 -10.41
N LEU A 152 11.10 0.32 -9.35
CA LEU A 152 9.88 1.11 -9.21
C LEU A 152 9.97 2.49 -9.88
N ASP A 153 11.18 2.94 -10.20
CA ASP A 153 11.50 4.26 -10.75
C ASP A 153 10.68 4.60 -12.00
N GLY A 154 10.49 3.61 -12.88
CA GLY A 154 9.68 3.74 -14.10
C GLY A 154 8.18 3.95 -13.83
N PHE A 155 7.72 3.62 -12.63
CA PHE A 155 6.32 3.76 -12.21
C PHE A 155 6.10 4.93 -11.26
N LEU A 156 7.13 5.75 -10.98
CA LEU A 156 7.03 6.81 -9.98
C LEU A 156 5.84 7.76 -10.23
N ASP A 157 5.58 8.15 -11.47
CA ASP A 157 4.47 9.05 -11.80
C ASP A 157 3.09 8.40 -11.60
N ASP A 158 2.98 7.12 -11.91
CA ASP A 158 1.74 6.35 -11.74
C ASP A 158 1.47 6.07 -10.25
N LEU A 159 2.54 5.72 -9.52
CA LEU A 159 2.52 5.50 -8.09
C LEU A 159 2.24 6.80 -7.35
N THR A 160 2.79 7.92 -7.80
CA THR A 160 2.63 9.22 -7.13
C THR A 160 1.17 9.56 -7.05
N MET A 161 0.68 9.60 -5.81
CA MET A 161 -0.66 10.08 -5.52
C MET A 161 -0.74 11.56 -5.90
N ARG A 162 -1.28 11.85 -7.08
CA ARG A 162 -1.69 13.21 -7.44
C ARG A 162 -2.73 13.66 -6.41
N ASN A 163 -2.65 14.88 -5.89
CA ASN A 163 -3.65 15.50 -5.00
C ASN A 163 -5.02 15.55 -5.70
N THR A 164 -5.69 14.41 -5.77
CA THR A 164 -6.91 14.18 -6.53
C THR A 164 -7.83 13.48 -5.58
N ASP A 165 -8.93 14.14 -5.24
CA ASP A 165 -9.96 13.57 -4.39
C ASP A 165 -10.35 12.14 -4.83
N ILE A 166 -10.70 11.29 -3.88
CA ILE A 166 -11.15 9.92 -4.16
C ILE A 166 -12.63 10.00 -4.57
N PRO A 167 -12.98 9.61 -5.80
CA PRO A 167 -14.38 9.59 -6.21
C PRO A 167 -15.10 8.45 -5.51
N VAL A 168 -16.18 8.77 -4.82
CA VAL A 168 -17.07 7.79 -4.18
C VAL A 168 -18.51 8.19 -4.51
N GLY A 169 -19.13 7.43 -5.42
CA GLY A 169 -20.39 7.83 -6.05
C GLY A 169 -20.24 9.15 -6.81
N ASN A 170 -21.10 10.12 -6.51
CA ASN A 170 -21.05 11.47 -7.10
C ASN A 170 -20.21 12.47 -6.29
N ALA A 171 -19.56 12.02 -5.21
CA ALA A 171 -18.76 12.88 -4.34
C ALA A 171 -17.26 12.66 -4.53
N SER A 172 -16.50 13.75 -4.38
CA SER A 172 -15.04 13.73 -4.26
C SER A 172 -14.68 13.85 -2.79
N ILE A 173 -14.05 12.82 -2.24
CA ILE A 173 -13.60 12.82 -0.85
C ILE A 173 -12.10 13.15 -0.77
N PRO A 174 -11.68 14.18 -0.01
CA PRO A 174 -10.27 14.45 0.23
C PRO A 174 -9.56 13.23 0.80
N ARG A 175 -8.35 12.98 0.32
CA ARG A 175 -7.55 11.79 0.68
C ARG A 175 -7.20 11.72 2.15
N ASN A 176 -7.00 12.87 2.76
CA ASN A 176 -6.80 13.04 4.19
C ASN A 176 -8.11 13.09 4.97
N GLY A 177 -9.18 12.50 4.43
CA GLY A 177 -10.31 12.13 5.26
C GLY A 177 -9.88 11.15 6.34
N ILE A 178 -10.43 11.24 7.54
CA ILE A 178 -10.25 10.26 8.61
C ILE A 178 -11.54 9.48 8.73
N VAL A 179 -11.50 8.16 8.70
CA VAL A 179 -12.68 7.32 8.84
C VAL A 179 -12.72 6.67 10.22
N LEU A 180 -13.91 6.68 10.79
CA LEU A 180 -14.28 6.04 12.05
C LEU A 180 -15.29 4.92 11.74
N PRO A 181 -14.84 3.68 11.52
CA PRO A 181 -15.73 2.57 11.22
C PRO A 181 -16.58 2.19 12.43
N ASN A 182 -17.84 1.84 12.22
CA ASN A 182 -18.75 1.19 13.18
C ASN A 182 -18.98 1.89 14.54
N HIS A 183 -18.56 3.15 14.73
CA HIS A 183 -18.53 3.78 16.05
C HIS A 183 -19.28 5.11 16.18
N TRP A 184 -20.13 5.49 15.22
CA TRP A 184 -20.78 6.81 15.17
C TRP A 184 -21.33 7.33 16.52
N LYS A 185 -22.08 6.50 17.28
CA LYS A 185 -22.69 6.91 18.56
C LYS A 185 -21.66 7.16 19.68
N SER A 186 -20.58 6.38 19.70
CA SER A 186 -19.51 6.52 20.70
C SER A 186 -18.53 7.61 20.31
N SER A 187 -18.33 7.81 19.00
CA SER A 187 -17.43 8.82 18.45
C SER A 187 -17.92 10.24 18.73
N LEU A 188 -19.23 10.52 18.70
CA LEU A 188 -19.74 11.88 18.92
C LEU A 188 -19.27 12.51 20.25
N LYS A 189 -19.29 11.75 21.35
CA LYS A 189 -18.85 12.25 22.66
C LYS A 189 -17.37 12.59 22.72
N ILE A 190 -16.55 11.83 21.98
CA ILE A 190 -15.10 12.05 21.88
C ILE A 190 -14.81 13.24 20.96
N LEU A 191 -15.57 13.36 19.87
CA LEU A 191 -15.46 14.46 18.92
C LEU A 191 -15.87 15.80 19.55
N ASP A 192 -16.87 15.84 20.44
CA ASP A 192 -17.23 17.06 21.18
C ASP A 192 -16.05 17.64 21.98
N GLY A 193 -15.11 16.80 22.44
CA GLY A 193 -13.89 17.22 23.14
C GLY A 193 -12.77 17.74 22.23
N MET A 194 -12.87 17.54 20.92
CA MET A 194 -11.87 17.94 19.90
C MET A 194 -12.35 19.14 19.07
N SER A 195 -13.21 19.99 19.65
CA SER A 195 -13.96 21.02 18.91
C SER A 195 -13.07 21.96 18.10
N HIS A 196 -11.87 22.31 18.58
CA HIS A 196 -10.99 23.24 17.88
C HIS A 196 -10.39 22.62 16.61
N GLU A 197 -9.90 21.38 16.65
CA GLU A 197 -9.34 20.68 15.48
C GLU A 197 -10.43 20.26 14.48
N LEU A 198 -11.64 19.96 14.97
CA LEU A 198 -12.75 19.50 14.14
C LEU A 198 -13.51 20.63 13.43
N THR A 199 -13.44 21.87 13.92
CA THR A 199 -13.97 23.06 13.19
C THR A 199 -13.28 23.26 11.84
N GLN A 200 -12.11 22.65 11.65
CA GLN A 200 -11.34 22.71 10.42
C GLN A 200 -11.78 21.67 9.37
N GLY A 201 -12.91 20.99 9.57
CA GLY A 201 -13.42 20.01 8.61
C GLY A 201 -14.92 19.77 8.70
N LYS A 202 -15.41 18.83 7.89
CA LYS A 202 -16.81 18.38 7.84
C LYS A 202 -16.91 16.88 8.00
N PHE A 203 -17.95 16.40 8.67
CA PHE A 203 -18.27 14.98 8.71
C PHE A 203 -19.17 14.60 7.54
N VAL A 204 -18.90 13.47 6.91
CA VAL A 204 -19.77 12.83 5.91
C VAL A 204 -20.01 11.39 6.30
N SER A 205 -21.20 10.88 6.01
CA SER A 205 -21.52 9.47 6.22
C SER A 205 -21.14 8.65 5.00
N VAL A 206 -20.49 7.52 5.23
CA VAL A 206 -20.01 6.63 4.19
C VAL A 206 -20.60 5.25 4.43
N LYS A 207 -21.37 4.75 3.48
CA LYS A 207 -21.86 3.38 3.50
C LYS A 207 -20.78 2.44 2.98
N ARG A 208 -20.56 1.36 3.72
CA ARG A 208 -19.70 0.25 3.33
C ARG A 208 -20.48 -1.03 3.28
N SER A 209 -20.32 -1.78 2.20
CA SER A 209 -20.87 -3.12 2.09
C SER A 209 -19.75 -4.14 2.08
N ASN A 210 -19.79 -5.11 3.00
CA ASN A 210 -18.79 -6.18 3.06
C ASN A 210 -19.13 -7.35 2.12
N ASP A 211 -20.42 -7.62 1.92
CA ASP A 211 -20.95 -8.79 1.20
C ASP A 211 -21.98 -8.44 0.11
N GLY A 212 -22.18 -7.15 -0.17
CA GLY A 212 -23.18 -6.66 -1.12
C GLY A 212 -24.61 -6.65 -0.56
N ARG A 213 -24.84 -7.08 0.69
CA ARG A 213 -26.19 -7.21 1.28
C ARG A 213 -26.36 -6.39 2.55
N ASN A 214 -25.29 -6.25 3.34
CA ASN A 214 -25.30 -5.53 4.60
C ASN A 214 -24.44 -4.27 4.52
N TYR A 215 -25.08 -3.11 4.70
CA TYR A 215 -24.40 -1.83 4.71
C TYR A 215 -24.12 -1.37 6.16
N CYS A 216 -22.86 -1.12 6.47
CA CYS A 216 -22.43 -0.38 7.65
C CYS A 216 -22.38 1.11 7.30
N THR A 217 -22.84 1.98 8.20
CA THR A 217 -22.63 3.44 8.05
C THR A 217 -21.45 3.84 8.92
N ASP A 218 -20.40 4.27 8.26
CA ASP A 218 -19.16 4.75 8.85
C ASP A 218 -19.11 6.28 8.70
N VAL A 219 -18.27 6.94 9.49
CA VAL A 219 -18.15 8.41 9.47
C VAL A 219 -16.79 8.79 8.94
N ALA A 220 -16.74 9.62 7.90
CA ALA A 220 -15.51 10.23 7.42
C ALA A 220 -15.46 11.71 7.82
N PHE A 221 -14.41 12.11 8.52
CA PHE A 221 -14.07 13.50 8.82
C PHE A 221 -13.16 14.03 7.72
N LEU A 222 -13.58 15.06 7.01
CA LEU A 222 -12.90 15.65 5.87
C LEU A 222 -12.37 17.03 6.25
N LEU A 223 -11.05 17.18 6.30
CA LEU A 223 -10.42 18.49 6.52
C LEU A 223 -10.76 19.45 5.37
N HIS A 224 -10.97 20.74 5.68
CA HIS A 224 -11.17 21.78 4.68
C HIS A 224 -9.94 21.89 3.77
N ASN A 225 -10.19 22.07 2.47
CA ASN A 225 -9.14 22.27 1.49
C ASN A 225 -8.42 23.60 1.75
N GLY A 226 -7.10 23.62 1.53
CA GLY A 226 -6.29 24.84 1.60
C GLY A 226 -5.75 25.21 2.99
N LEU A 227 -5.89 24.32 3.99
CA LEU A 227 -5.27 24.52 5.29
C LEU A 227 -3.73 24.38 5.19
N PRO A 228 -2.96 25.33 5.73
CA PRO A 228 -1.53 25.15 5.90
C PRO A 228 -1.25 23.89 6.73
N ASN A 229 -0.26 23.10 6.34
CA ASN A 229 0.15 21.89 7.07
C ASN A 229 -0.99 20.86 7.26
N GLN A 230 -1.91 20.74 6.29
CA GLN A 230 -3.05 19.82 6.34
C GLN A 230 -2.65 18.38 6.70
N ASP A 231 -1.47 17.91 6.27
CA ASP A 231 -0.95 16.59 6.61
C ASP A 231 -0.55 16.45 8.08
N VAL A 232 0.01 17.51 8.68
CA VAL A 232 0.36 17.54 10.10
C VAL A 232 -0.93 17.51 10.93
N LEU A 233 -1.91 18.32 10.55
CA LEU A 233 -3.22 18.33 11.20
C LEU A 233 -3.90 16.97 11.07
N PHE A 234 -3.90 16.38 9.87
CA PHE A 234 -4.42 15.04 9.62
C PHE A 234 -3.79 13.99 10.54
N ARG A 235 -2.44 13.93 10.61
CA ARG A 235 -1.74 12.98 11.47
C ARG A 235 -2.01 13.23 12.95
N CYS A 236 -2.10 14.49 13.36
CA CYS A 236 -2.42 14.87 14.73
C CYS A 236 -3.82 14.38 15.13
N VAL A 237 -4.84 14.66 14.30
CA VAL A 237 -6.22 14.23 14.56
C VAL A 237 -6.32 12.71 14.54
N LEU A 238 -5.73 12.05 13.54
CA LEU A 238 -5.73 10.59 13.43
C LEU A 238 -5.11 9.94 14.67
N LYS A 239 -3.93 10.42 15.10
CA LYS A 239 -3.24 9.93 16.28
C LYS A 239 -4.05 10.17 17.55
N ASN A 240 -4.61 11.36 17.74
CA ASN A 240 -5.41 11.68 18.92
C ASN A 240 -6.63 10.75 19.04
N LEU A 241 -7.34 10.50 17.93
CA LEU A 241 -8.46 9.55 17.91
C LEU A 241 -8.01 8.13 18.30
N GLN A 242 -6.87 7.67 17.79
CA GLN A 242 -6.30 6.36 18.13
C GLN A 242 -5.85 6.28 19.59
N ASP A 243 -5.22 7.32 20.12
CA ASP A 243 -4.78 7.40 21.53
C ASP A 243 -5.97 7.40 22.50
N GLN A 244 -7.15 7.84 22.04
CA GLN A 244 -8.43 7.74 22.76
C GLN A 244 -9.14 6.38 22.59
N GLY A 245 -8.47 5.40 21.95
CA GLY A 245 -8.99 4.05 21.75
C GLY A 245 -10.01 3.92 20.63
N LEU A 246 -10.19 4.94 19.78
CA LEU A 246 -11.01 4.82 18.59
C LEU A 246 -10.26 4.10 17.49
N HIS A 247 -10.96 3.20 16.81
CA HIS A 247 -10.49 2.65 15.56
C HIS A 247 -10.63 3.71 14.46
N ALA A 248 -9.61 4.53 14.29
CA ALA A 248 -9.52 5.56 13.26
C ALA A 248 -8.45 5.20 12.24
N MET A 249 -8.74 5.46 10.96
CA MET A 249 -7.82 5.22 9.84
C MET A 249 -7.97 6.31 8.79
N SER A 250 -7.01 6.42 7.89
CA SER A 250 -7.14 7.31 6.72
C SER A 250 -8.29 6.84 5.82
N PHE A 251 -8.91 7.76 5.10
CA PHE A 251 -9.92 7.45 4.09
C PHE A 251 -9.34 6.57 2.99
N VAL A 252 -8.05 6.74 2.70
CA VAL A 252 -7.28 5.89 1.79
C VAL A 252 -7.25 4.44 2.28
N GLU A 253 -6.82 4.20 3.51
CA GLU A 253 -6.80 2.85 4.12
C GLU A 253 -8.20 2.25 4.18
N TYR A 254 -9.18 3.03 4.62
CA TYR A 254 -10.58 2.62 4.69
C TYR A 254 -11.15 2.26 3.31
N PHE A 255 -10.89 3.09 2.30
CA PHE A 255 -11.36 2.88 0.95
C PHE A 255 -10.76 1.63 0.33
N TYR A 256 -9.49 1.35 0.57
CA TYR A 256 -8.81 0.17 0.02
C TYR A 256 -8.97 -1.10 0.86
N GLY A 257 -9.39 -1.00 2.12
CA GLY A 257 -9.78 -2.14 2.95
C GLY A 257 -11.20 -2.64 2.69
N SER A 258 -12.02 -1.87 1.96
CA SER A 258 -13.45 -2.12 1.76
C SER A 258 -13.77 -2.68 0.38
N THR A 259 -14.73 -3.59 0.27
CA THR A 259 -15.13 -4.21 -1.00
C THR A 259 -16.06 -3.32 -1.84
N GLN A 260 -16.93 -2.51 -1.21
CA GLN A 260 -17.78 -1.52 -1.88
C GLN A 260 -18.07 -0.33 -0.94
N LEU A 261 -18.01 0.90 -1.48
CA LEU A 261 -18.26 2.14 -0.75
C LEU A 261 -19.19 3.09 -1.51
N GLU A 262 -20.12 3.71 -0.78
CA GLU A 262 -21.04 4.74 -1.27
C GLU A 262 -21.04 5.91 -0.27
N VAL A 263 -21.04 7.14 -0.76
CA VAL A 263 -21.23 8.33 0.10
C VAL A 263 -22.71 8.60 0.21
N LEU A 264 -23.20 8.69 1.43
CA LEU A 264 -24.50 9.31 1.65
C LEU A 264 -24.27 10.81 1.63
N GLY A 265 -25.06 11.52 0.82
CA GLY A 265 -25.04 12.98 0.79
C GLY A 265 -25.16 13.58 2.19
N PRO A 266 -24.77 14.86 2.37
CA PRO A 266 -25.00 15.57 3.62
C PRO A 266 -26.48 15.56 4.03
#